data_AF-A0A2G8KXQ6-F1
#
_entry.id   AF-A0A2G8KXQ6-F1
#
_cell.length_a   1.000
_cell.length_b   1.000
_cell.length_c   1.000
_cell.angle_alpha   90.00
_cell.angle_beta   90.00
_cell.angle_gamma   90.00
#
_symmetry.space_group_name_H-M   'P 1'
#
loop_
_entity.id
_entity.type
_entity.pdbx_description
1 polymer ?
#
loop_
_entity_poly.entity_id
_entity_poly.type
_entity_poly.pdbx_seq_one_letter_code
_entity_poly.pdbx_strand_id
1 'polypeptide(L)'
;MDIMGPLPVSSRGNRYVVVIADYFTKWTEAFAIADMEAETVARVLVEEFICRFGVPEELHTDQGRQFESELFQHMCRLLDIHKTRTTPFHPQSDGMVERFNRTLEDMLSLVVSENQKDWDAWLPYLLMAYRSAEHESTGFSPAEIMLGRMVTLPLSAQLPRLPDETDSPVSLPLNMYWS
;
A
#
# COMPACT_ATOMS: atom_id res chain seq x y z
N MET A 1 7.74 -3.10 -4.58
CA MET A 1 8.21 -2.42 -3.36
C MET A 1 9.26 -1.42 -3.78
N ASP A 2 9.19 -0.22 -3.22
CA ASP A 2 10.08 0.90 -3.54
C ASP A 2 10.37 1.74 -2.28
N ILE A 3 11.32 2.67 -2.35
CA ILE A 3 11.62 3.62 -1.29
C ILE A 3 11.49 5.05 -1.81
N MET A 4 10.55 5.78 -1.23
CA MET A 4 10.34 7.20 -1.48
C MET A 4 11.22 8.06 -0.56
N GLY A 5 11.84 9.10 -1.13
CA GLY A 5 12.63 10.11 -0.41
C GLY A 5 13.90 10.54 -1.15
N PRO A 6 14.79 11.31 -0.48
CA PRO A 6 14.69 11.74 0.91
C PRO A 6 13.63 12.83 1.13
N LEU A 7 12.88 12.72 2.22
CA LEU A 7 11.98 13.74 2.75
C LEU A 7 12.71 14.61 3.80
N PRO A 8 12.13 15.75 4.22
CA PRO A 8 12.58 16.46 5.41
C PRO A 8 12.61 15.54 6.63
N VAL A 9 13.58 15.71 7.52
CA VAL A 9 13.71 14.85 8.70
C VAL A 9 12.53 15.09 9.64
N SER A 10 11.77 14.05 9.93
CA SER A 10 10.64 14.11 10.85
C SER A 10 11.09 14.32 12.30
N SER A 11 10.15 14.64 13.19
CA SER A 11 10.41 14.74 14.63
C SER A 11 10.86 13.41 15.24
N ARG A 12 10.55 12.28 14.60
CA ARG A 12 10.98 10.94 15.01
C ARG A 12 12.30 10.51 14.35
N GLY A 13 12.93 11.38 13.55
CA GLY A 13 14.19 11.10 12.86
C GLY A 13 14.03 10.32 11.55
N ASN A 14 12.81 10.18 11.03
CA ASN A 14 12.57 9.49 9.76
C ASN A 14 12.89 10.41 8.57
N ARG A 15 13.34 9.82 7.47
CA ARG A 15 13.72 10.54 6.24
C ARG A 15 13.23 9.86 4.96
N TYR A 16 12.83 8.60 5.02
CA TYR A 16 12.39 7.83 3.86
C TYR A 16 11.11 7.07 4.17
N VAL A 17 10.43 6.62 3.13
CA VAL A 17 9.23 5.79 3.22
C VAL A 17 9.41 4.53 2.39
N VAL A 18 9.39 3.37 3.03
CA VAL A 18 9.28 2.08 2.32
C VAL A 18 7.83 1.87 1.93
N VAL A 19 7.60 1.67 0.64
CA VAL A 19 6.27 1.42 0.08
C VAL A 19 6.18 -0.01 -0.42
N ILE A 20 5.20 -0.75 0.08
CA ILE A 20 4.89 -2.12 -0.34
C ILE A 20 3.46 -2.13 -0.84
N ALA A 21 3.27 -2.49 -2.10
CA ALA A 21 1.94 -2.53 -2.71
C ALA A 21 1.68 -3.91 -3.30
N ASP A 22 0.52 -4.46 -2.98
CA ASP A 22 -0.01 -5.67 -3.58
C ASP A 22 -0.62 -5.36 -4.94
N TYR A 23 -0.17 -6.06 -5.98
CA TYR A 23 -0.56 -5.79 -7.36
C TYR A 23 -2.01 -6.17 -7.66
N PHE A 24 -2.56 -7.15 -6.96
CA PHE A 24 -3.92 -7.64 -7.25
C PHE A 24 -4.96 -6.74 -6.59
N THR A 25 -4.90 -6.62 -5.26
CA THR A 25 -5.85 -5.85 -4.46
C THR A 25 -5.62 -4.35 -4.51
N LYS A 26 -4.46 -3.90 -5.00
CA LYS A 26 -3.99 -2.51 -4.90
C LYS A 26 -3.80 -2.05 -3.45
N TRP A 27 -3.73 -3.00 -2.50
CA TRP A 27 -3.46 -2.68 -1.11
C TRP A 27 -2.03 -2.19 -0.95
N THR A 28 -1.87 -0.99 -0.44
CA THR A 28 -0.55 -0.37 -0.27
C THR A 28 -0.27 -0.06 1.19
N GLU A 29 0.88 -0.48 1.69
CA GLU A 29 1.48 -0.12 2.98
C GLU A 29 2.65 0.85 2.78
N ALA A 30 2.82 1.80 3.71
CA ALA A 30 3.90 2.76 3.70
C ALA A 30 4.49 2.93 5.11
N PHE A 31 5.79 2.74 5.24
CA PHE A 31 6.50 2.70 6.52
C PHE A 31 7.63 3.73 6.55
N ALA A 32 7.60 4.64 7.52
CA ALA A 32 8.65 5.64 7.70
C ALA A 32 9.91 5.01 8.29
N ILE A 33 11.08 5.33 7.71
CA ILE A 33 12.39 4.85 8.16
C ILE A 33 13.42 5.99 8.18
N ALA A 34 14.46 5.86 9.01
CA ALA A 34 15.53 6.85 9.15
C ALA A 34 16.56 6.81 8.01
N ASP A 35 16.85 5.62 7.49
CA ASP A 35 17.88 5.34 6.49
C ASP A 35 17.41 4.27 5.49
N MET A 36 18.13 4.12 4.38
CA MET A 36 17.87 3.10 3.35
C MET A 36 18.79 1.89 3.50
N GLU A 37 19.32 1.62 4.69
CA GLU A 37 20.22 0.47 4.88
C GLU A 37 19.45 -0.84 4.67
N ALA A 38 20.14 -1.82 4.09
CA ALA A 38 19.53 -3.11 3.77
C ALA A 38 18.92 -3.80 4.99
N GLU A 39 19.57 -3.70 6.15
CA GLU A 39 19.05 -4.25 7.41
C GLU A 39 17.75 -3.56 7.84
N THR A 40 17.70 -2.23 7.80
CA THR A 40 16.51 -1.44 8.13
C THR A 40 15.33 -1.83 7.24
N VAL A 41 15.56 -1.92 5.92
CA VAL A 41 14.52 -2.23 4.93
C VAL A 41 14.06 -3.69 5.06
N ALA A 42 14.98 -4.64 5.26
CA ALA A 42 14.65 -6.04 5.48
C ALA A 42 13.83 -6.24 6.76
N ARG A 43 14.21 -5.57 7.86
CA ARG A 43 13.47 -5.61 9.12
C ARG A 43 12.05 -5.10 8.94
N VAL A 44 11.86 -3.96 8.30
CA VAL A 44 10.51 -3.43 8.01
C VAL A 44 9.69 -4.40 7.17
N LEU A 45 10.25 -4.95 6.09
CA LEU A 45 9.54 -5.92 5.26
C LEU A 45 9.09 -7.14 6.07
N VAL A 46 9.96 -7.68 6.91
CA VAL A 46 9.63 -8.88 7.71
C VAL A 46 8.63 -8.55 8.81
N GLU A 47 8.97 -7.61 9.68
CA GLU A 47 8.21 -7.33 10.91
C GLU A 47 6.87 -6.67 10.63
N GLU A 48 6.83 -5.71 9.70
CA GLU A 48 5.63 -4.90 9.46
C GLU A 48 4.75 -5.43 8.33
N PHE A 49 5.29 -6.23 7.40
CA PHE A 49 4.49 -6.75 6.29
C PHE A 49 4.33 -8.27 6.36
N ILE A 50 5.42 -9.02 6.28
CA ILE A 50 5.37 -10.50 6.18
C ILE A 50 4.72 -11.12 7.41
N CYS A 51 5.04 -10.65 8.62
CA CYS A 51 4.42 -11.16 9.84
C CYS A 51 2.90 -10.91 9.94
N ARG A 52 2.36 -9.97 9.14
CA ARG A 52 0.93 -9.60 9.17
C ARG A 52 0.14 -10.21 8.01
N PHE A 53 0.74 -10.22 6.82
CA PHE A 53 0.08 -10.62 5.57
C PHE A 53 0.52 -12.00 5.06
N GLY A 54 1.60 -12.55 5.63
CA GLY A 54 2.24 -13.76 5.14
C GLY A 54 3.37 -13.47 4.15
N VAL A 55 4.06 -14.54 3.76
CA VAL A 55 5.18 -14.48 2.83
C VAL A 55 4.64 -14.40 1.40
N PRO A 56 5.04 -13.40 0.60
CA PRO A 56 4.63 -13.31 -0.80
C PRO A 56 5.36 -14.33 -1.67
N GLU A 57 4.71 -14.83 -2.72
CA GLU A 57 5.35 -15.70 -3.71
C GLU A 57 6.44 -14.95 -4.51
N GLU A 58 6.15 -13.70 -4.90
CA GLU A 58 7.06 -12.86 -5.66
C GLU A 58 7.22 -11.47 -5.00
N LEU A 59 8.45 -10.96 -4.99
CA LEU A 59 8.75 -9.59 -4.56
C LEU A 59 9.48 -8.83 -5.68
N HIS A 60 8.78 -7.88 -6.28
CA HIS A 60 9.34 -6.98 -7.29
C HIS A 60 9.90 -5.71 -6.63
N THR A 61 11.14 -5.35 -6.95
CA THR A 61 11.78 -4.11 -6.49
C THR A 61 12.45 -3.35 -7.62
N ASP A 62 12.83 -2.10 -7.37
CA ASP A 62 13.80 -1.40 -8.22
C ASP A 62 15.22 -2.02 -8.07
N GLN A 63 16.21 -1.42 -8.75
CA GLN A 63 17.62 -1.81 -8.66
C GLN A 63 18.38 -1.10 -7.52
N GLY A 64 17.66 -0.63 -6.49
CA GLY A 64 18.25 -0.01 -5.31
C GLY A 64 19.23 -0.95 -4.61
N ARG A 65 20.37 -0.39 -4.18
CA ARG A 65 21.48 -1.17 -3.56
C ARG A 65 21.04 -1.97 -2.34
N GLN A 66 20.07 -1.46 -1.58
CA GLN A 66 19.48 -2.10 -0.42
C GLN A 66 18.82 -3.44 -0.78
N PHE A 67 18.12 -3.48 -1.91
CA PHE A 67 17.41 -4.67 -2.38
C PHE A 67 18.34 -5.69 -3.04
N GLU A 68 19.45 -5.23 -3.62
CA GLU A 68 20.46 -6.10 -4.23
C GLU A 68 21.54 -6.59 -3.25
N SER A 69 21.47 -6.19 -1.98
CA SER A 69 22.42 -6.62 -0.94
C SER A 69 22.36 -8.13 -0.67
N GLU A 70 23.49 -8.71 -0.22
CA GLU A 70 23.55 -10.13 0.15
C GLU A 70 22.54 -10.48 1.25
N LEU A 71 22.35 -9.58 2.22
CA LEU A 71 21.38 -9.71 3.29
C LEU A 71 19.97 -9.87 2.72
N PHE A 72 19.56 -8.97 1.83
CA PHE A 72 18.20 -8.98 1.26
C PHE A 72 17.99 -10.20 0.37
N GLN A 73 18.97 -10.58 -0.45
CA GLN A 73 18.92 -11.79 -1.25
C GLN A 73 18.85 -13.06 -0.38
N HIS A 74 19.60 -13.12 0.72
CA HIS A 74 19.58 -14.26 1.63
C HIS A 74 18.25 -14.38 2.35
N MET A 75 17.68 -13.27 2.82
CA MET A 75 16.34 -13.22 3.40
C MET A 75 15.29 -13.74 2.41
N CYS A 76 15.29 -13.27 1.16
CA CYS A 76 14.35 -13.78 0.15
C CYS A 76 14.50 -15.29 -0.05
N ARG A 77 15.73 -15.81 -0.11
CA ARG A 77 15.96 -17.27 -0.22
C ARG A 77 15.45 -18.05 1.00
N LEU A 78 15.67 -17.55 2.21
CA LEU A 78 15.21 -18.23 3.43
C LEU A 78 13.69 -18.30 3.55
N LEU A 79 13.02 -17.26 3.06
CA LEU A 79 11.56 -17.18 3.05
C LEU A 79 10.95 -17.79 1.78
N ASP A 80 11.74 -18.32 0.86
CA ASP A 80 11.29 -18.85 -0.44
C ASP A 80 10.54 -17.81 -1.30
N ILE A 81 10.97 -16.55 -1.23
CA ILE A 81 10.43 -15.43 -2.02
C ILE A 81 11.17 -15.36 -3.36
N HIS A 82 10.43 -15.43 -4.46
CA HIS A 82 10.98 -15.14 -5.79
C HIS A 82 11.21 -13.63 -5.92
N LYS A 83 12.46 -13.18 -5.79
CA LYS A 83 12.80 -11.77 -6.02
C LYS A 83 12.91 -11.47 -7.51
N THR A 84 12.12 -10.52 -7.99
CA THR A 84 12.25 -9.93 -9.34
C THR A 84 12.72 -8.47 -9.24
N ARG A 85 13.11 -7.87 -10.36
CA ARG A 85 13.54 -6.46 -10.42
C ARG A 85 13.13 -5.78 -11.71
N THR A 86 13.03 -4.45 -11.68
CA THR A 86 12.83 -3.66 -12.90
C THR A 86 13.99 -3.88 -13.87
N THR A 87 13.64 -4.04 -15.15
CA THR A 87 14.61 -4.04 -16.25
C THR A 87 14.48 -2.73 -17.03
N PRO A 88 15.55 -2.22 -17.65
CA PRO A 88 15.51 -0.96 -18.41
C PRO A 88 14.44 -0.91 -19.51
N PHE A 89 13.96 -2.06 -19.96
CA PHE A 89 13.02 -2.19 -21.06
C PHE A 89 11.57 -2.51 -20.62
N HIS A 90 11.30 -2.73 -19.32
CA HIS A 90 9.95 -3.07 -18.80
C HIS A 90 9.55 -2.18 -17.60
N PRO A 91 9.38 -0.86 -17.79
CA PRO A 91 8.96 0.08 -16.74
C PRO A 91 7.52 -0.13 -16.23
N GLN A 92 6.70 -0.96 -16.91
CA GLN A 92 5.31 -1.20 -16.50
C GLN A 92 5.17 -1.88 -15.13
N SER A 93 6.18 -2.62 -14.68
CA SER A 93 6.14 -3.35 -13.39
C SER A 93 6.50 -2.48 -12.17
N ASP A 94 6.89 -1.22 -12.37
CA ASP A 94 7.09 -0.25 -11.27
C ASP A 94 5.97 0.79 -11.19
N GLY A 95 5.23 0.97 -12.29
CA GLY A 95 4.29 2.08 -12.43
C GLY A 95 3.18 2.13 -11.39
N MET A 96 2.84 1.03 -10.70
CA MET A 96 1.87 1.06 -9.60
C MET A 96 2.42 1.74 -8.36
N VAL A 97 3.64 1.38 -7.95
CA VAL A 97 4.27 1.97 -6.77
C VAL A 97 4.65 3.41 -7.05
N GLU A 98 5.18 3.71 -8.25
CA GLU A 98 5.44 5.10 -8.67
C GLU A 98 4.19 5.98 -8.67
N ARG A 99 3.04 5.46 -9.15
CA ARG A 99 1.76 6.18 -9.10
C ARG A 99 1.35 6.47 -7.66
N PHE A 100 1.43 5.46 -6.80
CA PHE A 100 1.12 5.63 -5.38
C PHE A 100 2.04 6.64 -4.71
N ASN A 101 3.35 6.61 -4.98
CA ASN A 101 4.31 7.56 -4.40
C ASN A 101 3.90 9.01 -4.75
N ARG A 102 3.53 9.28 -6.01
CA ARG A 102 3.01 10.60 -6.41
C ARG A 102 1.73 10.97 -5.67
N THR A 103 0.78 10.05 -5.57
CA THR A 103 -0.47 10.30 -4.81
C THR A 103 -0.17 10.56 -3.33
N LEU A 104 0.79 9.85 -2.74
CA LEU A 104 1.20 10.06 -1.36
C LEU A 104 1.88 11.42 -1.16
N GLU A 105 2.75 11.84 -2.08
CA GLU A 105 3.34 13.18 -2.10
C GLU A 105 2.27 14.26 -2.14
N ASP A 106 1.30 14.13 -3.06
CA ASP A 106 0.19 15.07 -3.19
C ASP A 106 -0.63 15.13 -1.89
N MET A 107 -1.00 13.97 -1.32
CA MET A 107 -1.73 13.91 -0.05
C MET A 107 -0.97 14.52 1.12
N LEU A 108 0.34 14.26 1.23
CA LEU A 108 1.19 14.84 2.27
C LEU A 108 1.27 16.37 2.13
N SER A 109 1.36 16.89 0.91
CA SER A 109 1.41 18.34 0.66
C SER A 109 0.19 19.10 1.22
N LEU A 110 -0.94 18.41 1.41
CA LEU A 110 -2.19 18.99 1.90
C LEU A 110 -2.31 19.00 3.43
N VAL A 111 -1.61 18.10 4.14
CA VAL A 111 -1.84 17.86 5.57
C VAL A 111 -0.62 18.13 6.45
N VAL A 112 0.57 18.09 5.87
CA VAL A 112 1.84 18.27 6.61
C VAL A 112 1.97 19.72 7.08
N SER A 113 2.43 19.90 8.32
CA SER A 113 2.63 21.23 8.89
C SER A 113 3.74 22.01 8.17
N GLU A 114 3.76 23.33 8.31
CA GLU A 114 4.75 24.20 7.66
C GLU A 114 6.21 23.81 7.97
N ASN A 115 6.47 23.26 9.16
CA ASN A 115 7.81 22.83 9.57
C ASN A 115 8.21 21.46 8.97
N GLN A 116 7.27 20.75 8.35
CA GLN A 116 7.44 19.47 7.66
C GLN A 116 8.02 18.35 8.53
N LYS A 117 7.85 18.41 9.85
CA LYS A 117 8.39 17.41 10.78
C LYS A 117 7.40 16.35 11.23
N ASP A 118 6.16 16.41 10.77
CA ASP A 118 5.05 15.58 11.22
C ASP A 118 4.51 14.63 10.12
N TRP A 119 5.11 14.61 8.94
CA TRP A 119 4.66 13.80 7.80
C TRP A 119 4.54 12.29 8.12
N ASP A 120 5.42 11.76 8.96
CA ASP A 120 5.43 10.34 9.31
C ASP A 120 4.26 9.96 10.23
N ALA A 121 3.76 10.91 11.01
CA ALA A 121 2.55 10.73 11.82
C ALA A 121 1.28 10.70 10.95
N TRP A 122 1.31 11.27 9.75
CA TRP A 122 0.17 11.31 8.84
C TRP A 122 -0.02 10.02 8.02
N LEU A 123 1.04 9.23 7.82
CA LEU A 123 1.01 8.04 6.97
C LEU A 123 -0.18 7.10 7.27
N PRO A 124 -0.49 6.70 8.52
CA PRO A 124 -1.60 5.78 8.77
C PRO A 124 -2.96 6.32 8.31
N TYR A 125 -3.19 7.62 8.44
CA TYR A 125 -4.45 8.26 8.05
C TYR A 125 -4.57 8.39 6.54
N LEU A 126 -3.48 8.76 5.86
CA LEU A 126 -3.45 8.83 4.40
C LEU A 126 -3.60 7.44 3.76
N LEU A 127 -2.98 6.42 4.34
CA LEU A 127 -3.15 5.03 3.90
C LEU A 127 -4.59 4.54 4.09
N MET A 128 -5.23 4.88 5.21
CA MET A 128 -6.64 4.56 5.42
C MET A 128 -7.53 5.21 4.36
N ALA A 129 -7.32 6.50 4.08
CA ALA A 129 -8.05 7.22 3.05
C ALA A 129 -7.83 6.59 1.67
N TYR A 130 -6.58 6.32 1.29
CA TYR A 130 -6.23 5.69 0.03
C TYR A 130 -6.88 4.32 -0.15
N ARG A 131 -6.82 3.45 0.87
CA ARG A 131 -7.38 2.09 0.80
C ARG A 131 -8.91 2.05 0.78
N SER A 132 -9.56 3.12 1.23
CA SER A 132 -11.01 3.26 1.22
C SER A 132 -11.56 3.88 -0.06
N ALA A 133 -10.72 4.53 -0.87
CA ALA A 133 -11.14 5.14 -2.11
C ALA A 133 -11.22 4.09 -3.22
N GLU A 134 -12.26 4.16 -4.06
CA GLU A 134 -12.37 3.31 -5.24
C GLU A 134 -11.20 3.56 -6.19
N HIS A 135 -10.60 2.47 -6.65
CA HIS A 135 -9.50 2.56 -7.60
C HIS A 135 -10.03 2.35 -9.02
N GLU A 136 -9.75 3.29 -9.94
CA GLU A 136 -10.31 3.29 -11.31
C GLU A 136 -10.09 1.97 -12.06
N SER A 137 -8.96 1.31 -11.81
CA SER A 137 -8.60 0.05 -12.46
C SER A 137 -9.47 -1.14 -12.06
N THR A 138 -9.97 -1.16 -10.82
CA THR A 138 -10.70 -2.29 -10.24
C THR A 138 -12.19 -2.01 -10.11
N GLY A 139 -12.59 -0.73 -10.04
CA GLY A 139 -13.97 -0.34 -9.72
C GLY A 139 -14.37 -0.63 -8.27
N PHE A 140 -13.41 -1.03 -7.43
CA PHE A 140 -13.56 -1.32 -6.01
C PHE A 140 -12.40 -0.67 -5.25
N SER A 141 -12.62 -0.35 -3.97
CA SER A 141 -11.54 0.10 -3.10
C SER A 141 -10.58 -1.04 -2.75
N PRO A 142 -9.29 -0.75 -2.51
CA PRO A 142 -8.34 -1.77 -2.06
C PRO A 142 -8.80 -2.52 -0.81
N ALA A 143 -9.50 -1.84 0.10
CA ALA A 143 -10.07 -2.45 1.29
C ALA A 143 -11.15 -3.48 0.99
N GLU A 144 -12.02 -3.24 0.02
CA GLU A 144 -13.07 -4.20 -0.35
C GLU A 144 -12.48 -5.49 -0.90
N ILE A 145 -11.44 -5.40 -1.73
CA ILE A 145 -10.80 -6.58 -2.31
C ILE A 145 -9.97 -7.31 -1.26
N MET A 146 -9.18 -6.59 -0.46
CA MET A 146 -8.26 -7.19 0.51
C MET A 146 -8.96 -7.71 1.77
N LEU A 147 -9.94 -6.98 2.30
CA LEU A 147 -10.60 -7.27 3.57
C LEU A 147 -12.00 -7.87 3.40
N GLY A 148 -12.55 -7.89 2.18
CA GLY A 148 -13.93 -8.29 1.92
C GLY A 148 -14.97 -7.33 2.49
N ARG A 149 -14.58 -6.10 2.86
CA ARG A 149 -15.46 -5.08 3.43
C ARG A 149 -14.95 -3.67 3.18
N MET A 150 -15.88 -2.72 3.15
CA MET A 150 -15.53 -1.30 3.19
C MET A 150 -14.92 -0.91 4.54
N VAL A 151 -13.94 -0.02 4.50
CA VAL A 151 -13.39 0.63 5.69
C VAL A 151 -14.28 1.81 6.06
N THR A 152 -14.82 1.82 7.28
CA THR A 152 -15.60 2.94 7.80
C THR A 152 -14.66 4.09 8.17
N LEU A 153 -14.76 5.20 7.45
CA LEU A 153 -13.99 6.40 7.77
C LEU A 153 -14.62 7.14 8.97
N PRO A 154 -13.83 7.91 9.74
CA PRO A 154 -14.35 8.67 10.87
C PRO A 154 -15.54 9.57 10.50
N LEU A 155 -15.51 10.16 9.31
CA LEU A 155 -16.62 10.98 8.79
C LEU A 155 -17.87 10.12 8.50
N SER A 156 -17.70 8.94 7.91
CA SER A 156 -18.78 8.00 7.61
C SER A 156 -19.48 7.50 8.88
N ALA A 157 -18.75 7.37 9.99
CA ALA A 157 -19.30 6.96 11.28
C ALA A 157 -20.16 8.07 11.94
N GLN A 158 -19.92 9.34 11.59
CA GLN A 158 -20.64 10.49 12.14
C GLN A 158 -21.88 10.86 11.33
N LEU A 159 -21.93 10.46 10.06
CA LEU A 159 -23.10 10.70 9.21
C LEU A 159 -24.19 9.67 9.50
N PRO A 160 -25.48 10.08 9.54
CA PRO A 160 -26.58 9.13 9.56
C PRO A 160 -26.45 8.23 8.34
N ARG A 161 -26.61 6.91 8.52
CA ARG A 161 -26.74 6.01 7.37
C ARG A 161 -27.93 6.51 6.56
N LEU A 162 -27.68 6.92 5.32
CA LEU A 162 -28.78 7.12 4.37
C LEU A 162 -29.47 5.75 4.24
N PRO A 163 -30.81 5.70 4.25
CA PRO A 163 -31.52 4.45 4.01
C PRO A 163 -31.00 3.88 2.68
N ASP A 164 -30.56 2.63 2.71
CA ASP A 164 -30.09 1.95 1.51
C ASP A 164 -31.21 2.01 0.45
N GLU A 165 -30.89 2.44 -0.78
CA GLU A 165 -31.81 2.32 -1.92
C GLU A 165 -32.08 0.85 -2.30
N THR A 166 -31.50 -0.12 -1.58
CA THR A 166 -31.64 -1.56 -1.84
C THR A 166 -32.74 -2.25 -1.03
N ASP A 167 -33.65 -1.51 -0.38
CA ASP A 167 -34.92 -2.08 0.09
C ASP A 167 -35.97 -2.24 -1.04
N SER A 168 -35.52 -2.37 -2.29
CA SER A 168 -36.29 -3.06 -3.32
C SER A 168 -35.94 -4.54 -3.27
N PRO A 169 -36.89 -5.44 -2.98
CA PRO A 169 -36.62 -6.87 -3.03
C PRO A 169 -36.17 -7.18 -4.45
N VAL A 170 -34.93 -7.61 -4.62
CA VAL A 170 -34.46 -8.21 -5.86
C VAL A 170 -35.29 -9.49 -6.04
N SER A 171 -36.40 -9.37 -6.76
CA SER A 171 -37.11 -10.52 -7.30
C SER A 171 -36.18 -11.15 -8.34
N LEU A 172 -35.42 -12.15 -7.92
CA LEU A 172 -34.75 -13.05 -8.85
C LEU A 172 -35.83 -13.62 -9.79
N PRO A 173 -35.72 -13.46 -11.12
CA PRO A 173 -36.66 -14.07 -12.04
C PRO A 173 -36.59 -15.60 -11.86
N LEU A 174 -37.73 -16.18 -11.51
CA LEU A 174 -37.94 -17.58 -11.13
C LEU A 174 -37.93 -18.54 -12.34
N ASN A 175 -37.09 -18.27 -13.35
CA ASN A 175 -37.14 -18.94 -14.65
C ASN A 175 -35.79 -19.55 -15.07
N MET A 176 -34.93 -19.94 -14.13
CA MET A 176 -33.67 -20.64 -14.44
C MET A 176 -33.57 -22.04 -13.84
N TYR A 177 -34.72 -22.67 -13.65
CA TYR A 177 -34.84 -24.13 -13.58
C TYR A 177 -35.99 -24.51 -14.53
N TRP A 178 -35.73 -25.47 -15.43
CA TRP A 178 -36.56 -25.96 -16.55
C TRP A 178 -36.33 -25.33 -17.93
N SER A 179 -35.27 -25.78 -18.61
CA SER A 179 -35.33 -26.54 -19.89
C SER A 179 -33.94 -27.02 -20.28
#